data_AF-A0A5E7YDH2-F1
#
_entry.id   AF-A0A5E7YDH2-F1
#
_cell.length_a   1.000
_cell.length_b   1.000
_cell.length_c   1.000
_cell.angle_alpha   90.00
_cell.angle_beta   90.00
_cell.angle_gamma   90.00
#
_symmetry.space_group_name_H-M   'P 1'
#
loop_
_entity.id
_entity.type
_entity.pdbx_description
1 polymer ?
#
loop_
_entity_poly.entity_id
_entity_poly.type
_entity_poly.pdbx_seq_one_letter_code
_entity_poly.pdbx_strand_id
1 'polypeptide(L)'
;MGSEQRYALDTIGRRKRSAFYDQLDDNECDALESYWPLWARPEQMPPQTAWRLWLICAGRGFGKTRAGAEWVRHIACQHEDARIALVARSLGEARAVMVEGESGILACCKHDEEPHFEPSLRRLTWPSGAQATLYSAGEPESLRGPQHSHAWCDEIAKWDNAAGRAEAAWDNLQMGLRLGDHPQVVATTTPRAVPLMRRLVSDGSDPDLVVTRGTTYDNAAHLPVEFLGAMKRQYGESALGRQELEGELLTDIEGALWTRSLLEACRLPACLEDTARIVIGVDPPASAKGDACGIIVAALTAGGEGRVLHDASIEAPSPEAWARRVAVTAREWKADRVVAEANQGGDMVLSVLRAADITLPVKKVHASRGKVARAEPVAALYEAGRVAHVGMLPELEDQMCGMLTGGGYEGPGRSPDRADALVWALTELMLGERRVVPRVRGL
;
A
#
# COMPACT_ATOMS: atom_id res chain seq x y z
N MET A 1 -10.57 -5.63 32.15
CA MET A 1 -10.06 -4.89 33.32
C MET A 1 -9.77 -3.42 33.01
N GLY A 2 -8.91 -3.10 32.03
CA GLY A 2 -8.51 -1.71 31.72
C GLY A 2 -9.64 -0.71 31.42
N SER A 3 -10.57 -1.08 30.52
CA SER A 3 -11.70 -0.22 30.13
C SER A 3 -12.68 0.08 31.27
N GLU A 4 -12.92 -0.89 32.16
CA GLU A 4 -13.76 -0.73 33.36
C GLU A 4 -13.09 0.20 34.39
N GLN A 5 -11.77 0.11 34.53
CA GLN A 5 -10.98 0.97 35.42
C GLN A 5 -10.97 2.42 34.94
N ARG A 6 -10.81 2.66 33.63
CA ARG A 6 -10.90 4.00 33.05
C ARG A 6 -12.31 4.59 33.16
N TYR A 7 -13.34 3.80 32.88
CA TYR A 7 -14.73 4.21 33.05
C TYR A 7 -15.04 4.57 34.52
N ALA A 8 -14.52 3.79 35.47
CA ALA A 8 -14.62 4.11 36.89
C ALA A 8 -13.93 5.45 37.22
N LEU A 9 -12.77 5.76 36.65
CA LEU A 9 -12.13 7.07 36.82
C LEU A 9 -12.91 8.21 36.15
N ASP A 10 -13.47 8.00 34.96
CA ASP A 10 -14.19 9.04 34.22
C ASP A 10 -15.55 9.38 34.82
N THR A 11 -16.21 8.41 35.48
CA THR A 11 -17.44 8.63 36.25
C THR A 11 -17.20 9.42 37.55
N ILE A 12 -15.94 9.53 38.00
CA ILE A 12 -15.56 10.41 39.11
C ILE A 12 -15.56 11.86 38.60
N GLY A 13 -16.34 12.73 39.28
CA GLY A 13 -16.40 14.15 38.95
C GLY A 13 -15.02 14.83 39.01
N ARG A 14 -14.77 15.77 38.08
CA ARG A 14 -13.45 16.41 37.84
C ARG A 14 -12.71 16.86 39.11
N ARG A 15 -13.42 17.41 40.10
CA ARG A 15 -12.82 17.83 41.39
C ARG A 15 -12.27 16.66 42.21
N LYS A 16 -12.98 15.53 42.25
CA LYS A 16 -12.54 14.33 42.97
C LYS A 16 -11.38 13.65 42.25
N ARG A 17 -11.35 13.67 40.91
CA ARG A 17 -10.17 13.24 40.14
C ARG A 17 -8.94 14.08 40.43
N SER A 18 -9.07 15.41 40.39
CA SER A 18 -7.96 16.32 40.74
C SER A 18 -7.44 16.02 42.15
N ALA A 19 -8.34 15.92 43.13
CA ALA A 19 -7.95 15.62 44.52
C ALA A 19 -7.32 14.22 44.70
N PHE A 20 -7.58 13.27 43.81
CA PHE A 20 -6.91 11.98 43.78
C PHE A 20 -5.50 12.10 43.17
N TYR A 21 -5.36 12.80 42.04
CA TYR A 21 -4.03 13.09 41.47
C TYR A 21 -3.15 13.88 42.43
N ASP A 22 -3.71 14.84 43.18
CA ASP A 22 -2.97 15.63 44.18
C ASP A 22 -2.47 14.79 45.38
N GLN A 23 -2.92 13.53 45.51
CA GLN A 23 -2.46 12.60 46.57
C GLN A 23 -1.34 11.67 46.11
N LEU A 24 -1.12 11.55 44.80
CA LEU A 24 -0.08 10.69 44.24
C LEU A 24 1.26 11.42 44.31
N ASP A 25 2.32 10.68 44.66
CA ASP A 25 3.67 11.19 44.46
C ASP A 25 4.08 11.14 42.98
N ASP A 26 5.24 11.73 42.65
CA ASP A 26 5.73 11.80 41.27
C ASP A 26 5.91 10.39 40.65
N ASN A 27 6.37 9.40 41.44
CA ASN A 27 6.56 8.04 40.96
C ASN A 27 5.22 7.34 40.71
N GLU A 28 4.23 7.55 41.58
CA GLU A 28 2.88 7.03 41.41
C GLU A 28 2.17 7.66 40.21
N CYS A 29 2.39 8.96 39.95
CA CYS A 29 1.91 9.63 38.74
C CYS A 29 2.54 9.02 37.48
N ASP A 30 3.86 8.86 37.47
CA ASP A 30 4.60 8.27 36.35
C ASP A 30 4.18 6.80 36.10
N ALA A 31 3.97 6.02 37.17
CA ALA A 31 3.47 4.65 37.08
C ALA A 31 2.05 4.61 36.49
N LEU A 32 1.17 5.53 36.91
CA LEU A 32 -0.20 5.60 36.40
C LEU A 32 -0.24 6.03 34.93
N GLU A 33 0.58 7.00 34.53
CA GLU A 33 0.72 7.43 33.13
C GLU A 33 1.28 6.32 32.23
N SER A 34 2.24 5.53 32.72
CA SER A 34 2.87 4.44 31.97
C SER A 34 2.08 3.13 31.98
N TYR A 35 1.01 3.03 32.78
CA TYR A 35 0.17 1.84 32.88
C TYR A 35 -0.80 1.74 31.70
N TRP A 36 -0.30 1.19 30.59
CA TRP A 36 -1.01 1.08 29.32
C TRP A 36 -2.43 0.51 29.40
N PRO A 37 -2.73 -0.56 30.18
CA PRO A 37 -4.08 -1.11 30.24
C PRO A 37 -5.14 -0.09 30.68
N LEU A 38 -4.78 0.94 31.43
CA LEU A 38 -5.71 2.00 31.82
C LEU A 38 -6.07 2.95 30.66
N TRP A 39 -5.12 3.18 29.76
CA TRP A 39 -5.26 4.15 28.66
C TRP A 39 -5.68 3.51 27.34
N ALA A 40 -5.34 2.23 27.16
CA ALA A 40 -5.65 1.44 25.98
C ALA A 40 -7.17 1.26 25.79
N ARG A 41 -7.60 1.26 24.54
CA ARG A 41 -8.92 0.73 24.18
C ARG A 41 -8.87 -0.81 24.17
N PRO A 42 -10.01 -1.51 24.37
CA PRO A 42 -10.04 -2.97 24.30
C PRO A 42 -9.43 -3.53 23.01
N GLU A 43 -9.63 -2.85 21.89
CA GLU A 43 -9.13 -3.20 20.56
C GLU A 43 -7.63 -2.95 20.37
N GLN A 44 -6.96 -2.35 21.37
CA GLN A 44 -5.51 -2.14 21.41
C GLN A 44 -4.81 -3.06 22.41
N MET A 45 -5.56 -3.97 23.05
CA MET A 45 -5.04 -4.97 23.99
C MET A 45 -4.98 -6.35 23.32
N PRO A 46 -4.02 -7.21 23.71
CA PRO A 46 -3.94 -8.57 23.18
C PRO A 46 -5.24 -9.35 23.43
N PRO A 47 -5.64 -10.25 22.50
CA PRO A 47 -6.82 -11.06 22.68
C PRO A 47 -6.75 -11.92 23.95
N GLN A 48 -7.91 -12.13 24.59
CA GLN A 48 -8.04 -12.92 25.82
C GLN A 48 -8.08 -14.43 25.57
N THR A 49 -8.29 -14.86 24.33
CA THR A 49 -8.29 -16.26 23.92
C THR A 49 -6.86 -16.74 23.63
N ALA A 50 -6.65 -18.03 23.41
CA ALA A 50 -5.40 -18.50 22.80
C ALA A 50 -5.32 -17.98 21.35
N TRP A 51 -4.14 -17.57 20.93
CA TRP A 51 -3.84 -17.11 19.58
C TRP A 51 -2.34 -17.26 19.31
N ARG A 52 -2.02 -17.46 18.03
CA ARG A 52 -0.65 -17.43 17.50
C ARG A 52 -0.41 -16.15 16.70
N LEU A 53 -1.42 -15.67 15.98
CA LEU A 53 -1.36 -14.46 15.19
C LEU A 53 -2.47 -13.50 15.60
N TRP A 54 -2.07 -12.31 16.04
CA TRP A 54 -2.97 -11.18 16.25
C TRP A 54 -2.76 -10.13 15.16
N LEU A 55 -3.75 -9.98 14.28
CA LEU A 55 -3.74 -9.01 13.19
C LEU A 55 -4.57 -7.78 13.56
N ILE A 56 -3.93 -6.64 13.80
CA ILE A 56 -4.57 -5.34 13.99
C ILE A 56 -4.69 -4.66 12.62
N CYS A 57 -5.87 -4.74 12.02
CA CYS A 57 -6.18 -4.23 10.69
C CYS A 57 -7.14 -3.04 10.81
N ALA A 58 -6.60 -1.82 10.83
CA ALA A 58 -7.37 -0.64 11.20
C ALA A 58 -6.96 0.62 10.43
N GLY A 59 -7.85 1.61 10.40
CA GLY A 59 -7.62 2.93 9.81
C GLY A 59 -6.41 3.67 10.40
N ARG A 60 -5.96 4.72 9.71
CA ARG A 60 -4.90 5.62 10.20
C ARG A 60 -5.35 6.32 11.48
N GLY A 61 -4.41 6.64 12.36
CA GLY A 61 -4.74 7.29 13.64
C GLY A 61 -5.42 6.39 14.67
N PHE A 62 -5.67 5.10 14.38
CA PHE A 62 -6.18 4.13 15.36
C PHE A 62 -5.21 3.87 16.53
N GLY A 63 -3.91 4.17 16.38
CA GLY A 63 -2.89 3.88 17.41
C GLY A 63 -2.35 2.44 17.35
N LYS A 64 -2.21 1.90 16.13
CA LYS A 64 -1.66 0.56 15.87
C LYS A 64 -0.21 0.42 16.36
N THR A 65 0.63 1.40 16.03
CA THR A 65 2.06 1.40 16.41
C THR A 65 2.23 1.39 17.92
N ARG A 66 1.46 2.20 18.65
CA ARG A 66 1.49 2.21 20.13
C ARG A 66 1.06 0.85 20.70
N ALA A 67 0.01 0.23 20.17
CA ALA A 67 -0.45 -1.09 20.61
C ALA A 67 0.63 -2.17 20.41
N GLY A 68 1.31 -2.17 19.25
CA GLY A 68 2.42 -3.09 18.97
C GLY A 68 3.62 -2.87 19.91
N ALA A 69 4.03 -1.61 20.12
CA ALA A 69 5.14 -1.27 21.00
C ALA A 69 4.86 -1.64 22.46
N GLU A 70 3.66 -1.37 22.97
CA GLU A 70 3.25 -1.73 24.34
C GLU A 70 3.14 -3.26 24.52
N TRP A 71 2.71 -3.99 23.49
CA TRP A 71 2.74 -5.45 23.52
C TRP A 71 4.17 -5.98 23.60
N VAL A 72 5.09 -5.46 22.78
CA VAL A 72 6.52 -5.84 22.86
C VAL A 72 7.11 -5.51 24.22
N ARG A 73 6.84 -4.32 24.77
CA ARG A 73 7.25 -3.94 26.13
C ARG A 73 6.75 -4.94 27.16
N HIS A 74 5.46 -5.30 27.11
CA HIS A 74 4.86 -6.25 28.04
C HIS A 74 5.55 -7.62 28.01
N ILE A 75 5.76 -8.16 26.81
CA ILE A 75 6.48 -9.43 26.63
C ILE A 75 7.91 -9.32 27.18
N ALA A 76 8.63 -8.26 26.85
CA ALA A 76 10.02 -8.08 27.28
C ALA A 76 10.15 -7.94 28.80
N CYS A 77 9.20 -7.29 29.48
CA CYS A 77 9.18 -7.19 30.94
C CYS A 77 8.83 -8.51 31.63
N GLN A 78 8.04 -9.39 31.00
CA GLN A 78 7.58 -10.65 31.61
C GLN A 78 8.48 -11.85 31.31
N HIS A 79 9.20 -11.84 30.19
CA HIS A 79 9.96 -12.98 29.69
C HIS A 79 11.42 -12.62 29.46
N GLU A 80 12.29 -12.90 30.44
CA GLU A 80 13.74 -12.60 30.39
C GLU A 80 14.47 -13.28 29.22
N ASP A 81 13.97 -14.41 28.74
CA ASP A 81 14.54 -15.16 27.62
C ASP A 81 13.90 -14.80 26.27
N ALA A 82 12.99 -13.83 26.23
CA ALA A 82 12.31 -13.45 24.99
C ALA A 82 13.29 -13.03 23.90
N ARG A 83 13.04 -13.53 22.68
CA ARG A 83 13.75 -13.18 21.45
C ARG A 83 12.72 -12.70 20.44
N ILE A 84 12.64 -11.38 20.28
CA ILE A 84 11.56 -10.71 19.57
C ILE A 84 12.06 -10.24 18.20
N ALA A 85 11.37 -10.60 17.12
CA ALA A 85 11.63 -10.03 15.80
C ALA A 85 10.80 -8.75 15.61
N LEU A 86 11.44 -7.62 15.31
CA LEU A 86 10.77 -6.39 14.89
C LEU A 86 10.92 -6.26 13.38
N VAL A 87 9.85 -6.50 12.64
CA VAL A 87 9.88 -6.57 11.17
C VAL A 87 9.07 -5.42 10.59
N ALA A 88 9.71 -4.57 9.79
CA ALA A 88 9.04 -3.54 9.00
C ALA A 88 9.37 -3.70 7.52
N ARG A 89 8.79 -2.86 6.67
CA ARG A 89 9.12 -2.81 5.23
C ARG A 89 10.63 -2.64 4.98
N SER A 90 11.30 -1.81 5.78
CA SER A 90 12.75 -1.60 5.73
C SER A 90 13.34 -1.41 7.13
N LEU A 91 14.65 -1.61 7.28
CA LEU A 91 15.35 -1.35 8.55
C LEU A 91 15.23 0.11 9.00
N GLY A 92 15.21 1.05 8.05
CA GLY A 92 15.02 2.47 8.35
C GLY A 92 13.65 2.73 8.98
N GLU A 93 12.59 2.10 8.45
CA GLU A 93 11.25 2.20 9.02
C GLU A 93 11.15 1.50 10.39
N ALA A 94 11.73 0.30 10.54
CA ALA A 94 11.77 -0.40 11.82
C ALA A 94 12.41 0.48 12.91
N ARG A 95 13.54 1.13 12.60
CA ARG A 95 14.20 2.05 13.52
C ARG A 95 13.37 3.30 13.80
N ALA A 96 13.00 4.05 12.77
CA ALA A 96 12.40 5.37 12.92
C ALA A 96 10.96 5.34 13.47
N VAL A 97 10.22 4.25 13.22
CA VAL A 97 8.81 4.13 13.62
C VAL A 97 8.65 3.22 14.84
N MET A 98 9.19 1.99 14.78
CA MET A 98 8.94 1.00 15.84
C MET A 98 9.82 1.23 17.07
N VAL A 99 11.01 1.80 16.92
CA VAL A 99 11.97 1.99 18.03
C VAL A 99 12.00 3.43 18.52
N GLU A 100 12.43 4.36 17.67
CA GLU A 100 12.70 5.77 18.02
C GLU A 100 11.49 6.68 17.83
N GLY A 101 10.38 6.18 17.27
CA GLY A 101 9.18 6.99 17.01
C GLY A 101 8.44 7.37 18.30
N GLU A 102 7.57 8.40 18.21
CA GLU A 102 6.77 8.88 19.35
C GLU A 102 5.85 7.82 19.97
N SER A 103 5.44 6.84 19.17
CA SER A 103 4.68 5.66 19.62
C SER A 103 5.52 4.37 19.62
N GLY A 104 6.83 4.50 19.42
CA GLY A 104 7.78 3.40 19.37
C GLY A 104 8.19 2.93 20.77
N ILE A 105 8.96 1.84 20.80
CA ILE A 105 9.35 1.13 22.02
C ILE A 105 10.04 2.04 23.04
N LEU A 106 10.97 2.88 22.61
CA LEU A 106 11.71 3.76 23.53
C LEU A 106 10.79 4.81 24.19
N ALA A 107 9.77 5.28 23.48
CA ALA A 107 8.77 6.20 24.03
C ALA A 107 7.74 5.49 24.94
N CYS A 108 7.60 4.17 24.84
CA CYS A 108 6.71 3.37 25.68
C CYS A 108 7.37 2.88 26.98
N CYS A 109 8.68 2.62 26.95
CA CYS A 109 9.43 2.12 28.09
C CYS A 109 9.97 3.32 28.90
N LYS A 110 9.43 3.54 30.11
CA LYS A 110 9.91 4.56 31.04
C LYS A 110 10.69 3.91 32.20
N HIS A 111 11.56 4.69 32.84
CA HIS A 111 12.29 4.33 34.07
C HIS A 111 13.08 3.02 33.95
N ASP A 112 12.92 2.11 34.91
CA ASP A 112 13.70 0.88 35.07
C ASP A 112 13.40 -0.20 34.00
N GLU A 113 12.52 0.10 33.05
CA GLU A 113 12.16 -0.79 31.94
C GLU A 113 12.81 -0.37 30.61
N GLU A 114 13.54 0.75 30.57
CA GLU A 114 14.09 1.30 29.34
C GLU A 114 15.13 0.34 28.71
N PRO A 115 14.93 -0.10 27.45
CA PRO A 115 15.87 -0.98 26.80
C PRO A 115 17.08 -0.22 26.25
N HIS A 116 18.25 -0.84 26.36
CA HIS A 116 19.44 -0.36 25.68
C HIS A 116 19.37 -0.69 24.19
N PHE A 117 19.30 0.34 23.33
CA PHE A 117 19.30 0.17 21.88
C PHE A 117 20.72 0.28 21.30
N GLU A 118 21.12 -0.73 20.54
CA GLU A 118 22.39 -0.83 19.84
C GLU A 118 22.15 -0.77 18.30
N PRO A 119 22.15 0.42 17.66
CA PRO A 119 21.78 0.56 16.26
C PRO A 119 22.65 -0.27 15.31
N SER A 120 23.96 -0.35 15.57
CA SER A 120 24.91 -1.14 14.77
C SER A 120 24.63 -2.64 14.80
N LEU A 121 24.07 -3.13 15.91
CA LEU A 121 23.67 -4.53 16.08
C LEU A 121 22.19 -4.77 15.79
N ARG A 122 21.45 -3.70 15.47
CA ARG A 122 20.00 -3.75 15.20
C ARG A 122 19.23 -4.38 16.36
N ARG A 123 19.66 -4.14 17.60
CA ARG A 123 19.19 -4.88 18.78
C ARG A 123 18.79 -3.96 19.92
N LEU A 124 17.66 -4.27 20.56
CA LEU A 124 17.28 -3.76 21.87
C LEU A 124 17.49 -4.84 22.92
N THR A 125 17.98 -4.47 24.09
CA THR A 125 18.11 -5.35 25.26
C THR A 125 17.47 -4.70 26.46
N TRP A 126 16.46 -5.34 27.04
CA TRP A 126 15.79 -4.87 28.26
C TRP A 126 16.61 -5.24 29.50
N PRO A 127 16.42 -4.51 30.62
CA PRO A 127 17.01 -4.86 31.92
C PRO A 127 16.65 -6.28 32.39
N SER A 128 15.48 -6.79 31.97
CA SER A 128 15.05 -8.17 32.21
C SER A 128 15.93 -9.23 31.52
N GLY A 129 16.71 -8.86 30.49
CA GLY A 129 17.46 -9.79 29.64
C GLY A 129 16.78 -10.11 28.31
N ALA A 130 15.51 -9.72 28.14
CA ALA A 130 14.78 -9.87 26.89
C ALA A 130 15.47 -9.09 25.75
N GLN A 131 15.40 -9.63 24.54
CA GLN A 131 16.05 -9.01 23.36
C GLN A 131 15.08 -8.89 22.20
N ALA A 132 15.14 -7.76 21.50
CA ALA A 132 14.46 -7.56 20.22
C ALA A 132 15.47 -7.24 19.12
N THR A 133 15.31 -7.81 17.92
CA THR A 133 16.18 -7.57 16.76
C THR A 133 15.36 -7.02 15.60
N LEU A 134 15.88 -6.01 14.91
CA LEU A 134 15.22 -5.36 13.77
C LEU A 134 15.55 -6.08 12.47
N TYR A 135 14.51 -6.32 11.66
CA TYR A 135 14.57 -6.96 10.35
C TYR A 135 13.84 -6.13 9.30
N SER A 136 14.23 -6.33 8.04
CA SER A 136 13.57 -5.77 6.86
C SER A 136 12.84 -6.87 6.11
N ALA A 137 11.54 -6.70 5.87
CA ALA A 137 10.79 -7.56 4.97
C ALA A 137 11.30 -7.47 3.51
N GLY A 138 11.99 -6.38 3.15
CA GLY A 138 12.70 -6.27 1.87
C GLY A 138 13.94 -7.14 1.73
N GLU A 139 14.41 -7.75 2.83
CA GLU A 139 15.56 -8.67 2.86
C GLU A 139 15.17 -10.04 3.49
N PRO A 140 14.34 -10.87 2.82
CA PRO A 140 13.77 -12.09 3.41
C PRO A 140 14.79 -13.06 3.97
N GLU A 141 15.96 -13.20 3.33
CA GLU A 141 17.02 -14.11 3.78
C GLU A 141 17.60 -13.72 5.14
N SER A 142 17.46 -12.46 5.58
CA SER A 142 17.91 -12.03 6.91
C SER A 142 17.11 -12.69 8.05
N LEU A 143 15.88 -13.12 7.76
CA LEU A 143 15.01 -13.86 8.69
C LEU A 143 15.28 -15.36 8.65
N ARG A 144 16.11 -15.85 7.72
CA ARG A 144 16.45 -17.27 7.61
C ARG A 144 17.61 -17.62 8.53
N GLY A 145 17.34 -18.46 9.53
CA GLY A 145 18.35 -18.95 10.48
C GLY A 145 18.15 -18.46 11.91
N PRO A 146 17.89 -17.16 12.16
CA PRO A 146 17.49 -16.67 13.47
C PRO A 146 16.26 -17.40 14.02
N GLN A 147 16.14 -17.38 15.34
CA GLN A 147 15.06 -18.02 16.08
C GLN A 147 14.42 -16.99 17.00
N HIS A 148 13.09 -17.02 17.08
CA HIS A 148 12.31 -16.03 17.81
C HIS A 148 11.26 -16.73 18.65
N SER A 149 10.94 -16.14 19.81
CA SER A 149 9.75 -16.49 20.57
C SER A 149 8.57 -15.61 20.19
N HIS A 150 8.82 -14.35 19.81
CA HIS A 150 7.76 -13.40 19.46
C HIS A 150 8.13 -12.59 18.23
N ALA A 151 7.15 -12.02 17.56
CA ALA A 151 7.38 -11.06 16.49
C ALA A 151 6.35 -9.94 16.47
N TRP A 152 6.80 -8.73 16.17
CA TRP A 152 5.94 -7.62 15.81
C TRP A 152 6.25 -7.21 14.35
N CYS A 153 5.25 -7.36 13.48
CA CYS A 153 5.31 -7.02 12.06
C CYS A 153 4.53 -5.74 11.79
N ASP A 154 5.22 -4.63 11.52
CA ASP A 154 4.59 -3.33 11.28
C ASP A 154 4.34 -3.04 9.80
N GLU A 155 3.20 -2.39 9.53
CA GLU A 155 2.65 -2.08 8.22
C GLU A 155 2.79 -3.25 7.22
N ILE A 156 2.35 -4.45 7.63
CA ILE A 156 2.57 -5.69 6.88
C ILE A 156 2.00 -5.63 5.45
N ALA A 157 0.92 -4.88 5.19
CA ALA A 157 0.36 -4.71 3.86
C ALA A 157 1.20 -3.79 2.94
N LYS A 158 2.22 -3.11 3.48
CA LYS A 158 3.15 -2.22 2.76
C LYS A 158 4.48 -2.92 2.40
N TRP A 159 4.67 -4.16 2.84
CA TRP A 159 5.86 -4.94 2.52
C TRP A 159 6.01 -5.12 1.01
N ASP A 160 7.25 -5.23 0.55
CA ASP A 160 7.55 -5.31 -0.87
C ASP A 160 7.07 -6.66 -1.45
N ASN A 161 6.08 -6.61 -2.34
CA ASN A 161 5.57 -7.82 -3.00
C ASN A 161 6.41 -8.23 -4.22
N ALA A 162 7.37 -7.40 -4.66
CA ALA A 162 8.18 -7.71 -5.83
C ALA A 162 8.88 -9.06 -5.66
N ALA A 163 8.71 -9.94 -6.66
CA ALA A 163 9.23 -11.30 -6.65
C ALA A 163 8.86 -12.13 -5.39
N GLY A 164 7.70 -11.87 -4.77
CA GLY A 164 7.20 -12.60 -3.61
C GLY A 164 7.97 -12.34 -2.31
N ARG A 165 8.75 -11.25 -2.22
CA ARG A 165 9.58 -10.94 -1.03
C ARG A 165 8.77 -10.87 0.26
N ALA A 166 7.61 -10.22 0.27
CA ALA A 166 6.76 -10.12 1.46
C ALA A 166 6.35 -11.51 1.99
N GLU A 167 5.92 -12.41 1.11
CA GLU A 167 5.53 -13.78 1.48
C GLU A 167 6.75 -14.59 1.94
N ALA A 168 7.89 -14.48 1.26
CA ALA A 168 9.12 -15.15 1.66
C ALA A 168 9.63 -14.66 3.03
N ALA A 169 9.55 -13.36 3.30
CA ALA A 169 9.93 -12.80 4.61
C ALA A 169 9.00 -13.33 5.70
N TRP A 170 7.70 -13.36 5.45
CA TRP A 170 6.72 -13.95 6.35
C TRP A 170 7.01 -15.43 6.60
N ASP A 171 7.25 -16.23 5.56
CA ASP A 171 7.48 -17.67 5.69
C ASP A 171 8.77 -17.96 6.47
N ASN A 172 9.85 -17.21 6.19
CA ASN A 172 11.10 -17.31 6.96
C ASN A 172 10.89 -16.93 8.43
N LEU A 173 10.12 -15.88 8.73
CA LEU A 173 9.75 -15.50 10.09
C LEU A 173 8.94 -16.62 10.79
N GLN A 174 7.91 -17.15 10.13
CA GLN A 174 7.06 -18.21 10.68
C GLN A 174 7.85 -19.48 10.99
N MET A 175 8.84 -19.83 10.16
CA MET A 175 9.76 -20.94 10.41
C MET A 175 10.77 -20.64 11.55
N GLY A 176 11.10 -19.37 11.77
CA GLY A 176 11.97 -18.89 12.86
C GLY A 176 11.28 -18.81 14.22
N LEU A 177 9.95 -18.67 14.26
CA LEU A 177 9.13 -18.61 15.47
C LEU A 177 8.97 -19.99 16.13
N ARG A 178 10.00 -20.39 16.88
CA ARG A 178 10.11 -21.74 17.47
C ARG A 178 10.78 -21.77 18.86
N LEU A 179 10.87 -20.63 19.53
CA LEU A 179 11.35 -20.54 20.92
C LEU A 179 10.18 -20.37 21.89
N GLY A 180 10.30 -20.98 23.06
CA GLY A 180 9.27 -20.96 24.10
C GLY A 180 8.09 -21.88 23.78
N ASP A 181 7.13 -21.95 24.71
CA ASP A 181 5.97 -22.84 24.62
C ASP A 181 4.86 -22.29 23.71
N HIS A 182 4.78 -20.96 23.58
CA HIS A 182 3.72 -20.26 22.85
C HIS A 182 4.29 -19.14 21.96
N PRO A 183 4.89 -19.47 20.80
CA PRO A 183 5.38 -18.43 19.90
C PRO A 183 4.23 -17.57 19.35
N GLN A 184 4.36 -16.25 19.42
CA GLN A 184 3.27 -15.32 19.08
C GLN A 184 3.71 -14.20 18.13
N VAL A 185 2.79 -13.78 17.26
CA VAL A 185 3.01 -12.69 16.30
C VAL A 185 1.91 -11.66 16.41
N VAL A 186 2.30 -10.39 16.52
CA VAL A 186 1.42 -9.25 16.30
C VAL A 186 1.74 -8.63 14.95
N ALA A 187 0.74 -8.48 14.10
CA ALA A 187 0.85 -7.78 12.83
C ALA A 187 -0.04 -6.53 12.83
N THR A 188 0.54 -5.37 12.57
CA THR A 188 -0.17 -4.08 12.50
C THR A 188 -0.23 -3.60 11.06
N THR A 189 -1.40 -3.17 10.59
CA THR A 189 -1.52 -2.60 9.23
C THR A 189 -2.76 -1.75 9.04
N THR A 190 -2.68 -0.82 8.09
CA THR A 190 -3.87 -0.38 7.36
C THR A 190 -4.12 -1.36 6.20
N PRO A 191 -5.37 -1.82 5.96
CA PRO A 191 -5.63 -2.86 4.98
C PRO A 191 -5.23 -2.46 3.56
N ARG A 192 -4.62 -3.39 2.84
CA ARG A 192 -4.48 -3.37 1.37
C ARG A 192 -4.68 -4.78 0.85
N ALA A 193 -5.31 -4.91 -0.32
CA ALA A 193 -5.60 -6.20 -0.93
C ALA A 193 -4.37 -6.82 -1.63
N VAL A 194 -3.25 -6.95 -0.90
CA VAL A 194 -1.99 -7.55 -1.37
C VAL A 194 -1.95 -9.06 -1.11
N PRO A 195 -1.14 -9.86 -1.84
CA PRO A 195 -1.11 -11.32 -1.71
C PRO A 195 -0.96 -11.83 -0.28
N LEU A 196 0.01 -11.29 0.48
CA LEU A 196 0.22 -11.68 1.89
C LEU A 196 -1.01 -11.38 2.76
N MET A 197 -1.65 -10.21 2.62
CA MET A 197 -2.86 -9.88 3.37
C MET A 197 -4.03 -10.76 3.01
N ARG A 198 -4.18 -11.11 1.72
CA ARG A 198 -5.20 -12.07 1.29
C ARG A 198 -4.94 -13.40 1.96
N ARG A 199 -3.72 -13.94 1.89
CA ARG A 199 -3.33 -15.20 2.55
C ARG A 199 -3.66 -15.21 4.04
N LEU A 200 -3.31 -14.15 4.76
CA LEU A 200 -3.55 -14.04 6.20
C LEU A 200 -5.04 -13.92 6.57
N VAL A 201 -5.86 -13.26 5.74
CA VAL A 201 -7.27 -13.00 6.05
C VAL A 201 -8.22 -14.03 5.41
N SER A 202 -7.80 -14.68 4.33
CA SER A 202 -8.58 -15.74 3.64
C SER A 202 -8.67 -17.01 4.47
N ASP A 203 -7.71 -17.24 5.36
CA ASP A 203 -7.72 -18.32 6.36
C ASP A 203 -8.63 -17.98 7.55
N GLY A 204 -9.86 -17.50 7.30
CA GLY A 204 -10.88 -17.25 8.33
C GLY A 204 -11.31 -18.51 9.11
N SER A 205 -10.67 -19.65 8.84
CA SER A 205 -10.78 -20.92 9.55
C SER A 205 -9.58 -21.23 10.45
N ASP A 206 -8.51 -20.43 10.44
CA ASP A 206 -7.37 -20.61 11.33
C ASP A 206 -7.81 -20.28 12.77
N PRO A 207 -7.94 -21.26 13.67
CA PRO A 207 -8.35 -21.02 15.04
C PRO A 207 -7.33 -20.19 15.83
N ASP A 208 -6.10 -20.06 15.33
CA ASP A 208 -5.01 -19.34 15.99
C ASP A 208 -4.88 -17.88 15.50
N LEU A 209 -5.70 -17.46 14.53
CA LEU A 209 -5.78 -16.09 14.02
C LEU A 209 -6.88 -15.30 14.73
N VAL A 210 -6.50 -14.18 15.35
CA VAL A 210 -7.45 -13.17 15.84
C VAL A 210 -7.25 -11.88 15.06
N VAL A 211 -8.33 -11.39 14.43
CA VAL A 211 -8.32 -10.11 13.70
C VAL A 211 -9.06 -9.05 14.50
N THR A 212 -8.36 -7.96 14.82
CA THR A 212 -8.95 -6.76 15.39
C THR A 212 -9.09 -5.69 14.31
N ARG A 213 -10.30 -5.12 14.20
CA ARG A 213 -10.62 -4.05 13.25
C ARG A 213 -10.99 -2.77 13.99
N GLY A 214 -10.83 -1.65 13.31
CA GLY A 214 -11.30 -0.37 13.81
C GLY A 214 -11.01 0.79 12.86
N THR A 215 -11.68 1.90 13.14
CA THR A 215 -11.66 3.12 12.33
C THR A 215 -10.79 4.20 12.96
N THR A 216 -10.42 5.21 12.19
CA THR A 216 -9.84 6.47 12.69
C THR A 216 -10.75 7.11 13.74
N TYR A 217 -12.06 7.03 13.56
CA TYR A 217 -13.04 7.68 14.43
C TYR A 217 -13.15 7.03 15.80
N ASP A 218 -12.79 5.75 15.93
CA ASP A 218 -12.77 5.05 17.22
C ASP A 218 -11.70 5.63 18.16
N ASN A 219 -10.73 6.38 17.62
CA ASN A 219 -9.71 7.08 18.39
C ASN A 219 -9.94 8.60 18.46
N ALA A 220 -11.18 9.06 18.23
CA ALA A 220 -11.50 10.48 18.15
C ALA A 220 -11.10 11.29 19.40
N ALA A 221 -11.08 10.66 20.60
CA ALA A 221 -10.67 11.32 21.83
C ALA A 221 -9.18 11.76 21.83
N HIS A 222 -8.34 11.15 20.99
CA HIS A 222 -6.91 11.45 20.88
C HIS A 222 -6.55 12.11 19.54
N LEU A 223 -7.56 12.48 18.73
CA LEU A 223 -7.35 13.12 17.44
C LEU A 223 -7.98 14.52 17.43
N PRO A 224 -7.33 15.53 16.80
CA PRO A 224 -7.92 16.86 16.71
C PRO A 224 -9.26 16.82 15.97
N VAL A 225 -10.29 17.47 16.52
CA VAL A 225 -11.64 17.52 15.92
C VAL A 225 -11.61 18.12 14.51
N GLU A 226 -10.78 19.14 14.29
CA GLU A 226 -10.62 19.76 12.97
C GLU A 226 -10.01 18.81 11.94
N PHE A 227 -9.05 17.97 12.36
CA PHE A 227 -8.45 16.95 11.51
C PHE A 227 -9.50 15.92 11.08
N LEU A 228 -10.29 15.39 12.01
CA LEU A 228 -11.37 14.45 11.70
C LEU A 228 -12.40 15.07 10.74
N GLY A 229 -12.77 16.33 10.99
CA GLY A 229 -13.67 17.08 10.11
C GLY A 229 -13.11 17.27 8.71
N ALA A 230 -11.82 17.55 8.56
CA ALA A 230 -11.15 17.68 7.27
C ALA A 230 -11.08 16.35 6.51
N MET A 231 -10.65 15.28 7.17
CA MET A 231 -10.56 13.94 6.56
C MET A 231 -11.92 13.43 6.11
N LYS A 232 -12.97 13.63 6.91
CA LYS A 232 -14.34 13.25 6.54
C LYS A 232 -14.83 14.01 5.32
N ARG A 233 -14.60 15.33 5.23
CA ARG A 233 -15.00 16.14 4.06
C ARG A 233 -14.26 15.74 2.79
N GLN A 234 -12.98 15.39 2.89
CA GLN A 234 -12.15 15.11 1.72
C GLN A 234 -12.27 13.67 1.23
N TYR A 235 -12.39 12.70 2.15
CA TYR A 235 -12.27 11.28 1.82
C TYR A 235 -13.46 10.42 2.28
N GLY A 236 -14.40 10.95 3.07
CA GLY A 236 -15.41 10.16 3.79
C GLY A 236 -16.31 9.28 2.91
N GLU A 237 -16.53 9.64 1.64
CA GLU A 237 -17.33 8.85 0.69
C GLU A 237 -16.48 8.16 -0.38
N SER A 238 -15.15 8.19 -0.24
CA SER A 238 -14.22 7.60 -1.21
C SER A 238 -13.79 6.20 -0.81
N ALA A 239 -13.44 5.37 -1.80
CA ALA A 239 -12.79 4.08 -1.56
C ALA A 239 -11.51 4.24 -0.71
N LEU A 240 -10.74 5.30 -0.96
CA LEU A 240 -9.56 5.62 -0.15
C LEU A 240 -9.91 5.88 1.31
N GLY A 241 -11.03 6.56 1.59
CA GLY A 241 -11.52 6.79 2.95
C GLY A 241 -11.98 5.51 3.64
N ARG A 242 -12.70 4.63 2.94
CA ARG A 242 -13.09 3.31 3.49
C ARG A 242 -11.86 2.46 3.85
N GLN A 243 -10.83 2.47 3.02
CA GLN A 243 -9.59 1.76 3.31
C GLN A 243 -8.77 2.43 4.43
N GLU A 244 -8.43 3.70 4.26
CA GLU A 244 -7.43 4.39 5.10
C GLU A 244 -8.03 4.98 6.38
N LEU A 245 -9.33 5.27 6.44
CA LEU A 245 -10.01 5.79 7.62
C LEU A 245 -10.88 4.73 8.30
N GLU A 246 -11.68 3.97 7.55
CA GLU A 246 -12.57 2.96 8.15
C GLU A 246 -11.87 1.62 8.40
N GLY A 247 -10.67 1.42 7.85
CA GLY A 247 -9.94 0.16 8.03
C GLY A 247 -10.62 -1.02 7.34
N GLU A 248 -11.38 -0.75 6.27
CA GLU A 248 -12.00 -1.78 5.47
C GLU A 248 -10.99 -2.39 4.48
N LEU A 249 -10.88 -3.72 4.49
CA LEU A 249 -10.19 -4.43 3.43
C LEU A 249 -11.10 -4.48 2.22
N LEU A 250 -10.98 -3.47 1.35
CA LEU A 250 -11.67 -3.45 0.07
C LEU A 250 -11.11 -4.59 -0.79
N THR A 251 -11.90 -5.65 -0.91
CA THR A 251 -11.66 -6.70 -1.91
C THR A 251 -11.93 -6.14 -3.29
N ASP A 252 -11.31 -6.73 -4.32
CA ASP A 252 -11.55 -6.32 -5.70
C ASP A 252 -13.06 -6.39 -6.01
N ILE A 253 -13.55 -5.47 -6.86
CA ILE A 253 -14.94 -5.49 -7.31
C ILE A 253 -15.16 -6.81 -8.06
N GLU A 254 -16.22 -7.54 -7.72
CA GLU A 254 -16.52 -8.82 -8.37
C GLU A 254 -16.68 -8.59 -9.89
N GLY A 255 -15.86 -9.27 -10.69
CA GLY A 255 -15.78 -9.04 -12.13
C GLY A 255 -14.81 -7.96 -12.59
N ALA A 256 -13.95 -7.39 -11.73
CA ALA A 256 -12.91 -6.46 -12.19
C ALA A 256 -11.92 -7.13 -13.16
N LEU A 257 -11.61 -6.48 -14.28
CA LEU A 257 -10.62 -6.93 -15.25
C LEU A 257 -9.20 -6.95 -14.68
N TRP A 258 -8.90 -6.02 -13.77
CA TRP A 258 -7.63 -5.98 -13.04
C TRP A 258 -7.89 -5.94 -11.55
N THR A 259 -7.15 -6.77 -10.82
CA THR A 259 -7.12 -6.76 -9.37
C THR A 259 -5.88 -6.06 -8.86
N ARG A 260 -5.94 -5.51 -7.66
CA ARG A 260 -4.75 -4.89 -7.04
C ARG A 260 -3.61 -5.88 -6.91
N SER A 261 -3.91 -7.11 -6.51
CA SER A 261 -2.90 -8.17 -6.43
C SER A 261 -2.23 -8.49 -7.76
N LEU A 262 -2.98 -8.47 -8.87
CA LEU A 262 -2.42 -8.72 -10.19
C LEU A 262 -1.45 -7.61 -10.60
N LEU A 263 -1.84 -6.35 -10.39
CA LEU A 263 -0.99 -5.21 -10.73
C LEU A 263 0.29 -5.19 -9.87
N GLU A 264 0.17 -5.50 -8.58
CA GLU A 264 1.32 -5.63 -7.68
C GLU A 264 2.26 -6.78 -8.08
N ALA A 265 1.72 -7.95 -8.46
CA ALA A 265 2.51 -9.08 -8.94
C ALA A 265 3.26 -8.74 -10.25
N CYS A 266 2.69 -7.86 -11.06
CA CYS A 266 3.29 -7.33 -12.28
C CYS A 266 4.17 -6.10 -12.03
N ARG A 267 4.62 -5.82 -10.80
CA ARG A 267 5.41 -4.63 -10.50
C ARG A 267 6.91 -4.91 -10.58
N LEU A 268 7.63 -3.99 -11.23
CA LEU A 268 9.08 -3.96 -11.26
C LEU A 268 9.62 -2.72 -10.56
N PRO A 269 10.80 -2.83 -9.91
CA PRO A 269 11.53 -1.67 -9.42
C PRO A 269 11.88 -0.75 -10.60
N ALA A 270 12.09 0.54 -10.32
CA ALA A 270 12.41 1.54 -11.33
C ALA A 270 13.74 1.22 -12.05
N CYS A 271 13.67 0.47 -13.14
CA CYS A 271 14.78 0.13 -14.01
C CYS A 271 14.29 0.14 -15.46
N LEU A 272 15.05 0.81 -16.35
CA LEU A 272 14.71 1.01 -17.76
C LEU A 272 15.54 0.14 -18.71
N GLU A 273 16.26 -0.86 -18.19
CA GLU A 273 17.06 -1.76 -19.02
C GLU A 273 16.17 -2.53 -20.03
N ASP A 274 16.66 -2.64 -21.26
CA ASP A 274 16.06 -3.39 -22.38
C ASP A 274 14.73 -2.91 -22.98
N THR A 275 14.50 -1.58 -23.06
CA THR A 275 13.39 -1.05 -23.87
C THR A 275 13.74 -0.99 -25.37
N ALA A 276 12.99 -1.71 -26.21
CA ALA A 276 13.22 -1.78 -27.65
C ALA A 276 12.35 -0.79 -28.45
N ARG A 277 11.17 -0.43 -27.92
CA ARG A 277 10.24 0.50 -28.56
C ARG A 277 9.37 1.18 -27.50
N ILE A 278 9.19 2.50 -27.59
CA ILE A 278 8.40 3.31 -26.67
C ILE A 278 7.24 3.96 -27.42
N VAL A 279 6.03 3.87 -26.89
CA VAL A 279 4.81 4.43 -27.45
C VAL A 279 4.06 5.22 -26.37
N ILE A 280 3.45 6.34 -26.78
CA ILE A 280 2.56 7.11 -25.92
C ILE A 280 1.12 6.87 -26.35
N GLY A 281 0.31 6.30 -25.46
CA GLY A 281 -1.14 6.21 -25.61
C GLY A 281 -1.80 7.49 -25.12
N VAL A 282 -2.78 8.00 -25.87
CA VAL A 282 -3.50 9.24 -25.57
C VAL A 282 -5.00 9.01 -25.71
N ASP A 283 -5.73 9.28 -24.63
CA ASP A 283 -7.19 9.37 -24.63
C ASP A 283 -7.61 10.82 -24.34
N PRO A 284 -7.94 11.62 -25.38
CA PRO A 284 -8.29 13.01 -25.21
C PRO A 284 -9.74 13.19 -24.72
N PRO A 285 -10.03 14.21 -23.90
CA PRO A 285 -11.38 14.45 -23.40
C PRO A 285 -12.33 14.85 -24.54
N ALA A 286 -13.59 14.44 -24.43
CA ALA A 286 -14.61 14.74 -25.43
C ALA A 286 -15.11 16.19 -25.39
N SER A 287 -14.94 16.88 -24.27
CA SER A 287 -15.33 18.28 -24.12
C SER A 287 -14.34 19.01 -23.23
N ALA A 288 -14.27 20.34 -23.36
CA ALA A 288 -13.44 21.20 -22.50
C ALA A 288 -13.92 21.25 -21.02
N LYS A 289 -14.99 20.54 -20.67
CA LYS A 289 -15.57 20.52 -19.33
C LYS A 289 -15.56 19.12 -18.74
N GLY A 290 -14.54 18.82 -17.95
CA GLY A 290 -14.68 17.91 -16.80
C GLY A 290 -14.03 16.52 -16.91
N ASP A 291 -13.50 16.11 -18.06
CA ASP A 291 -12.83 14.81 -18.21
C ASP A 291 -11.31 14.98 -18.28
N ALA A 292 -10.57 13.96 -17.85
CA ALA A 292 -9.10 13.96 -17.89
C ALA A 292 -8.62 13.68 -19.32
N CYS A 293 -7.39 14.07 -19.64
CA CYS A 293 -6.68 13.50 -20.78
C CYS A 293 -5.73 12.42 -20.29
N GLY A 294 -6.04 11.16 -20.63
CA GLY A 294 -5.16 10.03 -20.37
C GLY A 294 -3.91 10.11 -21.25
N ILE A 295 -2.72 10.10 -20.65
CA ILE A 295 -1.44 10.12 -21.37
C ILE A 295 -0.51 9.12 -20.71
N ILE A 296 -0.34 7.95 -21.33
CA ILE A 296 0.44 6.84 -20.76
C ILE A 296 1.64 6.51 -21.64
N VAL A 297 2.81 6.41 -21.02
CA VAL A 297 4.04 5.94 -21.67
C VAL A 297 4.18 4.44 -21.44
N ALA A 298 4.23 3.67 -22.52
CA ALA A 298 4.48 2.23 -22.47
C ALA A 298 5.61 1.85 -23.42
N ALA A 299 6.30 0.74 -23.11
CA ALA A 299 7.38 0.20 -23.91
C ALA A 299 7.21 -1.29 -24.18
N LEU A 300 7.83 -1.75 -25.26
CA LEU A 300 8.03 -3.17 -25.57
C LEU A 300 9.51 -3.49 -25.37
N THR A 301 9.81 -4.53 -24.61
CA THR A 301 11.18 -5.02 -24.43
C THR A 301 11.63 -5.85 -25.63
N ALA A 302 12.94 -6.08 -25.76
CA ALA A 302 13.48 -7.01 -26.76
C ALA A 302 12.91 -8.44 -26.61
N GLY A 303 12.53 -8.82 -25.38
CA GLY A 303 11.89 -10.11 -25.06
C GLY A 303 10.40 -10.19 -25.44
N GLY A 304 9.78 -9.10 -25.90
CA GLY A 304 8.36 -9.07 -26.27
C GLY A 304 7.41 -8.91 -25.08
N GLU A 305 7.90 -8.35 -23.98
CA GLU A 305 7.14 -7.99 -22.78
C GLU A 305 6.78 -6.50 -22.79
N GLY A 306 5.61 -6.16 -22.28
CA GLY A 306 5.16 -4.77 -22.11
C GLY A 306 5.64 -4.17 -20.80
N ARG A 307 6.03 -2.89 -20.83
CA ARG A 307 6.36 -2.11 -19.63
C ARG A 307 5.53 -0.83 -19.61
N VAL A 308 4.83 -0.56 -18.52
CA VAL A 308 4.16 0.72 -18.27
C VAL A 308 5.13 1.59 -17.49
N LEU A 309 5.58 2.69 -18.10
CA LEU A 309 6.72 3.46 -17.61
C LEU A 309 6.31 4.70 -16.84
N HIS A 310 5.25 5.38 -17.29
CA HIS A 310 4.88 6.66 -16.74
C HIS A 310 3.42 7.03 -17.05
N ASP A 311 2.77 7.66 -16.08
CA ASP A 311 1.48 8.35 -16.26
C ASP A 311 1.73 9.86 -16.29
N ALA A 312 1.52 10.48 -17.46
CA ALA A 312 1.67 11.91 -17.70
C ALA A 312 0.32 12.64 -17.83
N SER A 313 -0.78 11.99 -17.47
CA SER A 313 -2.15 12.46 -17.62
C SER A 313 -2.40 13.79 -16.91
N ILE A 314 -3.34 14.57 -17.43
CA ILE A 314 -3.69 15.88 -16.89
C ILE A 314 -5.21 16.06 -16.81
N GLU A 315 -5.67 16.73 -15.75
CA GLU A 315 -7.09 16.94 -15.46
C GLU A 315 -7.66 18.17 -16.17
N ALA A 316 -8.86 18.03 -16.73
CA ALA A 316 -9.63 19.08 -17.42
C ALA A 316 -8.80 20.01 -18.35
N PRO A 317 -7.94 19.47 -19.24
CA PRO A 317 -7.05 20.30 -20.05
C PRO A 317 -7.77 20.94 -21.24
N SER A 318 -7.26 22.10 -21.68
CA SER A 318 -7.58 22.59 -23.02
C SER A 318 -6.91 21.71 -24.10
N PRO A 319 -7.41 21.71 -25.35
CA PRO A 319 -6.79 20.98 -26.46
C PRO A 319 -5.28 21.23 -26.60
N GLU A 320 -4.88 22.50 -26.51
CA GLU A 320 -3.49 22.92 -26.60
C GLU A 320 -2.64 22.43 -25.42
N ALA A 321 -3.23 22.38 -24.22
CA ALA A 321 -2.52 21.97 -23.01
C ALA A 321 -2.16 20.49 -23.05
N TRP A 322 -3.10 19.61 -23.39
CA TRP A 322 -2.81 18.18 -23.47
C TRP A 322 -1.90 17.84 -24.64
N ALA A 323 -2.05 18.49 -25.79
CA ALA A 323 -1.16 18.25 -26.92
C ALA A 323 0.29 18.66 -26.63
N ARG A 324 0.48 19.79 -25.94
CA ARG A 324 1.80 20.22 -25.47
C ARG A 324 2.39 19.23 -24.47
N ARG A 325 1.58 18.70 -23.56
CA ARG A 325 2.00 17.65 -22.61
C ARG A 325 2.48 16.41 -23.35
N VAL A 326 1.71 15.90 -24.31
CA VAL A 326 2.12 14.76 -25.15
C VAL A 326 3.43 15.05 -25.88
N ALA A 327 3.62 16.26 -26.44
CA ALA A 327 4.85 16.63 -27.14
C ALA A 327 6.08 16.67 -26.21
N VAL A 328 5.92 17.18 -24.98
CA VAL A 328 6.98 17.18 -23.96
C VAL A 328 7.33 15.75 -23.58
N THR A 329 6.33 14.95 -23.20
CA THR A 329 6.52 13.55 -22.80
C THR A 329 7.16 12.73 -23.93
N ALA A 330 6.75 12.95 -25.18
CA ALA A 330 7.35 12.30 -26.36
C ALA A 330 8.86 12.57 -26.50
N ARG A 331 9.29 13.81 -26.23
CA ARG A 331 10.71 14.17 -26.29
C ARG A 331 11.50 13.61 -25.10
N GLU A 332 10.96 13.72 -23.88
CA GLU A 332 11.59 13.23 -22.66
C GLU A 332 11.87 11.72 -22.73
N TRP A 333 10.88 10.97 -23.22
CA TRP A 333 10.94 9.51 -23.31
C TRP A 333 11.45 9.00 -24.65
N LYS A 334 11.84 9.89 -25.58
CA LYS A 334 12.28 9.54 -26.94
C LYS A 334 11.32 8.55 -27.62
N ALA A 335 10.01 8.82 -27.52
CA ALA A 335 8.99 7.91 -28.00
C ALA A 335 9.06 7.72 -29.53
N ASP A 336 8.72 6.53 -30.00
CA ASP A 336 8.72 6.19 -31.43
C ASP A 336 7.42 6.59 -32.13
N ARG A 337 6.31 6.67 -31.37
CA ARG A 337 4.95 6.86 -31.91
C ARG A 337 3.99 7.35 -30.83
N VAL A 338 2.99 8.12 -31.26
CA VAL A 338 1.81 8.46 -30.48
C VAL A 338 0.60 7.69 -31.02
N VAL A 339 -0.18 7.06 -30.15
CA VAL A 339 -1.45 6.40 -30.47
C VAL A 339 -2.55 7.19 -29.80
N ALA A 340 -3.46 7.78 -30.57
CA ALA A 340 -4.48 8.66 -30.05
C ALA A 340 -5.88 8.22 -30.49
N GLU A 341 -6.82 8.18 -29.54
CA GLU A 341 -8.23 7.96 -29.85
C GLU A 341 -8.81 9.12 -30.66
N ALA A 342 -9.43 8.79 -31.80
CA ALA A 342 -9.95 9.77 -32.76
C ALA A 342 -11.48 9.90 -32.73
N ASN A 343 -12.18 9.16 -31.87
CA ASN A 343 -13.63 9.17 -31.80
C ASN A 343 -14.22 10.50 -31.35
N GLN A 344 -13.48 11.26 -30.54
CA GLN A 344 -13.96 12.46 -29.87
C GLN A 344 -13.46 13.76 -30.53
N GLY A 345 -12.88 13.68 -31.73
CA GLY A 345 -12.31 14.86 -32.40
C GLY A 345 -11.78 14.62 -33.82
N GLY A 346 -11.80 13.39 -34.34
CA GLY A 346 -11.45 13.09 -35.74
C GLY A 346 -10.09 13.69 -36.17
N ASP A 347 -10.12 14.57 -37.17
CA ASP A 347 -8.94 15.27 -37.69
C ASP A 347 -8.43 16.39 -36.78
N MET A 348 -9.25 16.85 -35.82
CA MET A 348 -8.86 17.86 -34.82
C MET A 348 -7.68 17.35 -33.98
N VAL A 349 -7.73 16.11 -33.48
CA VAL A 349 -6.66 15.51 -32.66
C VAL A 349 -5.31 15.58 -33.37
N LEU A 350 -5.27 15.23 -34.66
CA LEU A 350 -4.05 15.29 -35.46
C LEU A 350 -3.58 16.74 -35.66
N SER A 351 -4.50 17.66 -35.93
CA SER A 351 -4.17 19.08 -36.13
C SER A 351 -3.59 19.72 -34.87
N VAL A 352 -4.15 19.41 -33.70
CA VAL A 352 -3.71 19.96 -32.41
C VAL A 352 -2.35 19.36 -32.02
N LEU A 353 -2.14 18.07 -32.22
CA LEU A 353 -0.83 17.44 -32.01
C LEU A 353 0.25 18.00 -32.95
N ARG A 354 -0.07 18.24 -34.22
CA ARG A 354 0.85 18.88 -35.17
C ARG A 354 1.15 20.33 -34.80
N ALA A 355 0.15 21.08 -34.34
CA ALA A 355 0.33 22.46 -33.87
C ALA A 355 1.19 22.54 -32.59
N ALA A 356 1.26 21.46 -31.81
CA ALA A 356 2.16 21.32 -30.66
C ALA A 356 3.57 20.80 -31.03
N ASP A 357 3.94 20.86 -32.31
CA ASP A 357 5.24 20.41 -32.86
C ASP A 357 5.54 18.90 -32.63
N ILE A 358 4.52 18.04 -32.62
CA ILE A 358 4.77 16.60 -32.70
C ILE A 358 5.21 16.22 -34.12
N THR A 359 6.48 15.85 -34.25
CA THR A 359 7.09 15.32 -35.48
C THR A 359 7.00 13.79 -35.59
N LEU A 360 6.60 13.11 -34.51
CA LEU A 360 6.46 11.66 -34.46
C LEU A 360 5.26 11.17 -35.28
N PRO A 361 5.32 9.94 -35.82
CA PRO A 361 4.15 9.28 -36.40
C PRO A 361 3.01 9.21 -35.38
N VAL A 362 1.83 9.74 -35.74
CA VAL A 362 0.59 9.64 -34.96
C VAL A 362 -0.32 8.60 -35.61
N LYS A 363 -0.67 7.54 -34.86
CA LYS A 363 -1.65 6.54 -35.28
C LYS A 363 -3.00 6.86 -34.65
N LYS A 364 -4.00 7.14 -35.49
CA LYS A 364 -5.39 7.29 -35.06
C LYS A 364 -6.00 5.91 -34.81
N VAL A 365 -6.66 5.74 -33.67
CA VAL A 365 -7.45 4.56 -33.35
C VAL A 365 -8.91 4.94 -33.11
N HIS A 366 -9.82 4.06 -33.50
CA HIS A 366 -11.26 4.23 -33.32
C HIS A 366 -11.76 3.10 -32.42
N ALA A 367 -12.49 3.44 -31.37
CA ALA A 367 -13.19 2.45 -30.56
C ALA A 367 -14.35 1.87 -31.38
N SER A 368 -14.21 0.62 -31.81
CA SER A 368 -15.29 -0.15 -32.45
C SER A 368 -16.04 -1.05 -31.47
N ARG A 369 -15.51 -1.21 -30.25
CA ARG A 369 -16.05 -2.02 -29.15
C ARG A 369 -16.10 -1.18 -27.87
N GLY A 370 -16.96 -1.57 -26.94
CA GLY A 370 -17.04 -0.94 -25.62
C GLY A 370 -15.71 -1.00 -24.87
N LYS A 371 -15.49 -0.05 -23.95
CA LYS A 371 -14.21 0.15 -23.22
C LYS A 371 -13.66 -1.15 -22.63
N VAL A 372 -14.49 -1.89 -21.89
CA VAL A 372 -14.16 -3.18 -21.26
C VAL A 372 -13.79 -4.25 -22.28
N ALA A 373 -14.55 -4.42 -23.35
CA ALA A 373 -14.27 -5.42 -24.38
C ALA A 373 -12.95 -5.16 -25.14
N ARG A 374 -12.45 -3.91 -25.15
CA ARG A 374 -11.11 -3.57 -25.65
C ARG A 374 -10.01 -3.86 -24.63
N ALA A 375 -10.35 -3.72 -23.35
CA ALA A 375 -9.45 -3.92 -22.22
C ALA A 375 -9.17 -5.40 -21.93
N GLU A 376 -10.14 -6.29 -22.16
CA GLU A 376 -10.04 -7.74 -21.92
C GLU A 376 -8.76 -8.41 -22.50
N PRO A 377 -8.40 -8.22 -23.79
CA PRO A 377 -7.16 -8.79 -24.32
C PRO A 377 -5.89 -8.27 -23.63
N VAL A 378 -5.92 -7.03 -23.12
CA VAL A 378 -4.80 -6.45 -22.39
C VAL A 378 -4.76 -7.03 -20.97
N ALA A 379 -5.90 -7.19 -20.30
CA ALA A 379 -5.98 -7.85 -18.99
C ALA A 379 -5.39 -9.26 -19.03
N ALA A 380 -5.68 -10.04 -20.08
CA ALA A 380 -5.09 -11.36 -20.28
C ALA A 380 -3.55 -11.34 -20.42
N LEU A 381 -2.96 -10.25 -20.92
CA LEU A 381 -1.49 -10.10 -20.95
C LEU A 381 -0.91 -9.88 -19.54
N TYR A 382 -1.64 -9.22 -18.64
CA TYR A 382 -1.23 -9.09 -17.24
C TYR A 382 -1.31 -10.43 -16.53
N GLU A 383 -2.41 -11.18 -16.70
CA GLU A 383 -2.57 -12.51 -16.11
C GLU A 383 -1.46 -13.48 -16.56
N ALA A 384 -1.03 -13.36 -17.82
CA ALA A 384 0.07 -14.13 -18.36
C ALA A 384 1.47 -13.64 -17.93
N GLY A 385 1.56 -12.61 -17.08
CA GLY A 385 2.82 -12.01 -16.63
C GLY A 385 3.62 -11.31 -17.73
N ARG A 386 2.98 -10.93 -18.84
CA ARG A 386 3.64 -10.35 -20.02
C ARG A 386 3.69 -8.82 -20.01
N VAL A 387 3.06 -8.18 -19.04
CA VAL A 387 3.08 -6.72 -18.84
C VAL A 387 3.52 -6.43 -17.42
N ALA A 388 4.36 -5.42 -17.23
CA ALA A 388 4.75 -4.96 -15.91
C ALA A 388 4.69 -3.44 -15.76
N HIS A 389 4.43 -2.95 -14.54
CA HIS A 389 4.50 -1.53 -14.17
C HIS A 389 5.88 -1.21 -13.58
N VAL A 390 6.51 -0.14 -14.06
CA VAL A 390 7.80 0.32 -13.55
C VAL A 390 7.54 1.39 -12.48
N GLY A 391 7.72 1.04 -11.21
CA GLY A 391 7.34 1.91 -10.09
C GLY A 391 5.83 1.85 -9.76
N MET A 392 5.30 2.90 -9.14
CA MET A 392 3.90 3.03 -8.73
C MET A 392 3.17 4.03 -9.62
N LEU A 393 1.99 3.67 -10.13
CA LEU A 393 1.14 4.53 -10.96
C LEU A 393 -0.29 4.59 -10.38
N PRO A 394 -0.47 5.17 -9.17
CA PRO A 394 -1.66 4.95 -8.36
C PRO A 394 -2.95 5.40 -9.06
N GLU A 395 -3.00 6.59 -9.66
CA GLU A 395 -4.21 7.08 -10.33
C GLU A 395 -4.61 6.24 -11.54
N LEU A 396 -3.63 5.72 -12.29
CA LEU A 396 -3.87 4.78 -13.39
C LEU A 396 -4.38 3.44 -12.86
N GLU A 397 -3.71 2.87 -11.86
CA GLU A 397 -4.06 1.58 -11.27
C GLU A 397 -5.47 1.61 -10.64
N ASP A 398 -5.86 2.74 -10.04
CA ASP A 398 -7.20 2.96 -9.52
C ASP A 398 -8.27 2.87 -10.63
N GLN A 399 -8.02 3.48 -11.80
CA GLN A 399 -8.93 3.37 -12.94
C GLN A 399 -8.96 1.96 -13.55
N MET A 400 -7.82 1.26 -13.60
CA MET A 400 -7.76 -0.11 -14.09
C MET A 400 -8.62 -1.06 -13.25
N CYS A 401 -8.53 -0.96 -11.92
CA CYS A 401 -9.31 -1.78 -11.00
C CYS A 401 -10.82 -1.47 -11.01
N GLY A 402 -11.23 -0.34 -11.59
CA GLY A 402 -12.63 0.03 -11.76
C GLY A 402 -13.30 -0.57 -12.99
N MET A 403 -12.58 -1.19 -13.93
CA MET A 403 -13.17 -1.77 -15.15
C MET A 403 -13.77 -3.15 -14.88
N LEU A 404 -15.07 -3.34 -15.13
CA LEU A 404 -15.79 -4.59 -14.84
C LEU A 404 -16.14 -5.38 -16.10
N THR A 405 -15.94 -6.69 -16.06
CA THR A 405 -16.43 -7.66 -17.05
C THR A 405 -17.93 -7.44 -17.30
N GLY A 406 -18.34 -7.42 -18.56
CA GLY A 406 -19.74 -7.12 -18.93
C GLY A 406 -20.04 -5.63 -19.16
N GLY A 407 -19.07 -4.72 -18.98
CA GLY A 407 -19.14 -3.36 -19.52
C GLY A 407 -19.29 -2.22 -18.51
N GLY A 408 -19.35 -2.51 -17.21
CA GLY A 408 -19.44 -1.51 -16.15
C GLY A 408 -18.10 -0.82 -15.85
N TYR A 409 -18.17 0.41 -15.32
CA TYR A 409 -17.01 1.12 -14.75
C TYR A 409 -17.39 1.69 -13.38
N GLU A 410 -16.69 1.24 -12.34
CA GLU A 410 -16.86 1.63 -10.93
C GLU A 410 -15.53 2.13 -10.33
N GLY A 411 -14.74 2.83 -11.14
CA GLY A 411 -13.49 3.47 -10.71
C GLY A 411 -13.64 4.99 -10.49
N PRO A 412 -12.56 5.69 -10.12
CA PRO A 412 -12.59 7.14 -9.92
C PRO A 412 -12.89 7.90 -11.23
N GLY A 413 -13.63 8.99 -11.11
CA GLY A 413 -14.07 9.79 -12.26
C GLY A 413 -15.26 9.18 -13.01
N ARG A 414 -15.71 9.84 -14.07
CA ARG A 414 -16.85 9.37 -14.88
C ARG A 414 -16.42 8.37 -15.96
N SER A 415 -15.14 8.34 -16.27
CA SER A 415 -14.55 7.60 -17.37
C SER A 415 -13.13 7.16 -17.02
N PRO A 416 -12.70 5.97 -17.44
CA PRO A 416 -11.35 5.46 -17.20
C PRO A 416 -10.33 5.98 -18.24
N ASP A 417 -10.18 7.30 -18.38
CA ASP A 417 -9.40 7.92 -19.46
C ASP A 417 -7.91 7.47 -19.48
N ARG A 418 -7.30 7.30 -18.30
CA ARG A 418 -5.91 6.81 -18.16
C ARG A 418 -5.79 5.35 -18.56
N ALA A 419 -6.73 4.52 -18.11
CA ALA A 419 -6.73 3.10 -18.43
C ALA A 419 -7.08 2.84 -19.91
N ASP A 420 -7.93 3.66 -20.53
CA ASP A 420 -8.15 3.62 -21.99
C ASP A 420 -6.88 3.98 -22.77
N ALA A 421 -6.18 5.05 -22.36
CA ALA A 421 -4.89 5.43 -22.95
C ALA A 421 -3.84 4.30 -22.82
N LEU A 422 -3.77 3.64 -21.66
CA LEU A 422 -2.93 2.46 -21.44
C LEU A 422 -3.28 1.31 -22.40
N VAL A 423 -4.57 0.96 -22.50
CA VAL A 423 -5.05 -0.13 -23.36
C VAL A 423 -4.66 0.14 -24.81
N TRP A 424 -4.74 1.39 -25.26
CA TRP A 424 -4.29 1.78 -26.59
C TRP A 424 -2.80 1.59 -26.81
N ALA A 425 -1.97 2.02 -25.86
CA ALA A 425 -0.52 1.86 -25.94
C ALA A 425 -0.11 0.38 -25.99
N LEU A 426 -0.65 -0.45 -25.08
CA LEU A 426 -0.32 -1.88 -25.00
C LEU A 426 -0.85 -2.67 -26.19
N THR A 427 -2.02 -2.32 -26.72
CA THR A 427 -2.57 -2.95 -27.93
C THR A 427 -1.67 -2.66 -29.13
N GLU A 428 -1.21 -1.43 -29.33
CA GLU A 428 -0.27 -1.10 -30.41
C GLU A 428 1.07 -1.84 -30.28
N LEU A 429 1.58 -1.99 -29.05
CA LEU A 429 2.87 -2.62 -28.80
C LEU A 429 2.81 -4.15 -28.91
N MET A 430 1.74 -4.79 -28.42
CA MET A 430 1.72 -6.24 -28.16
C MET A 430 0.69 -7.01 -28.97
N LEU A 431 -0.39 -6.37 -29.44
CA LEU A 431 -1.52 -7.02 -30.12
C LEU A 431 -1.70 -6.58 -31.58
N GLY A 432 -1.04 -5.49 -31.99
CA GLY A 432 -1.03 -5.03 -33.37
C GLY A 432 -0.30 -5.99 -34.31
N GLU A 433 -0.57 -5.89 -35.61
CA GLU A 433 0.10 -6.68 -36.65
C GLU A 433 1.63 -6.53 -36.53
N ARG A 434 2.32 -7.63 -36.22
CA ARG A 434 3.78 -7.68 -36.20
C ARG A 434 4.30 -7.19 -37.55
N ARG A 435 5.00 -6.06 -37.58
CA ARG A 435 5.87 -5.73 -38.70
C ARG A 435 6.94 -6.82 -38.75
N VAL A 436 6.76 -7.78 -39.66
CA VAL A 436 7.82 -8.69 -40.09
C VAL A 436 8.94 -7.80 -40.62
N VAL A 437 10.00 -7.65 -39.83
CA VAL A 437 11.23 -7.03 -40.31
C VAL A 437 11.80 -7.99 -41.35
N PRO A 438 11.93 -7.60 -42.63
CA PRO A 438 12.50 -8.48 -43.64
C PRO A 438 13.95 -8.77 -43.26
N ARG A 439 14.21 -10.02 -42.83
CA ARG A 439 15.58 -10.52 -42.66
C ARG A 439 16.15 -10.72 -44.05
N VAL A 440 17.10 -9.87 -44.44
CA VAL A 440 17.94 -10.13 -45.61
C VAL A 440 18.75 -11.39 -45.31
N ARG A 441 18.45 -12.49 -46.00
CA ARG A 441 19.33 -13.66 -46.05
C ARG A 441 20.57 -13.25 -46.86
N GLY A 442 21.69 -13.03 -46.18
CA GLY A 442 22.98 -12.95 -46.85
C GLY A 442 23.27 -14.30 -47.52
N LEU A 443 23.60 -14.25 -48.81
CA LEU A 443 24.19 -15.34 -49.58
C LEU A 443 25.69 -15.42 -49.28
#